data_AF-A0A090BW23-F1
#
_entry.id   AF-A0A090BW23-F1
#
_cell.length_a   1.000
_cell.length_b   1.000
_cell.length_c   1.000
_cell.angle_alpha   90.00
_cell.angle_beta   90.00
_cell.angle_gamma   90.00
#
_symmetry.space_group_name_H-M   'P 1'
#
loop_
_entity.id
_entity.type
_entity.pdbx_description
1 polymer ?
#
loop_
_entity_poly.entity_id
_entity_poly.type
_entity_poly.pdbx_seq_one_letter_code
_entity_poly.pdbx_strand_id
1 'polypeptide(L)'
;MSKVKTLLLYLLLTVTYAQEQEQSFSAGSDPKAEQKAFYRACTSPDQVSAEVRYTMNLMKNYFDTIDCYWDWENLYHEKELGWADDKNIVDISPFAGLDNLESLYLYNNNINDITPLAGLINLKELKLRQNQIINLQPLSELIHLEYLSLSSNKITDISPLRKLKNLKTLYLHDNQIKDVTPLRGLKQLENLTLWDNPIDKTHCPIGSEVPKELDSFCREWREEDQNP
;
A
#
# COMPACT_ATOMS: atom_id res chain seq x y z
N MET A 1 7.63 5.39 -67.83
CA MET A 1 6.78 4.39 -67.15
C MET A 1 7.36 3.81 -65.85
N SER A 2 8.59 4.16 -65.42
CA SER A 2 9.21 3.59 -64.20
C SER A 2 8.89 4.36 -62.91
N LYS A 3 8.90 5.71 -62.90
CA LYS A 3 8.69 6.51 -61.67
C LYS A 3 7.27 6.47 -61.09
N VAL A 4 6.24 6.30 -61.94
CA VAL A 4 4.83 6.25 -61.49
C VAL A 4 4.50 4.92 -60.80
N LYS A 5 5.11 3.80 -61.24
CA LYS A 5 4.95 2.49 -60.58
C LYS A 5 5.60 2.46 -59.20
N THR A 6 6.74 3.12 -59.02
CA THR A 6 7.43 3.21 -57.72
C THR A 6 6.66 4.07 -56.72
N LEU A 7 6.04 5.18 -57.16
CA LEU A 7 5.22 6.02 -56.29
C LEU A 7 3.91 5.31 -55.85
N LEU A 8 3.28 4.56 -56.76
CA LEU A 8 2.10 3.74 -56.45
C LEU A 8 2.42 2.60 -55.48
N LEU A 9 3.59 1.97 -55.59
CA LEU A 9 4.03 0.94 -54.65
C LEU A 9 4.30 1.51 -53.25
N TYR A 10 4.89 2.71 -53.17
CA TYR A 10 5.12 3.41 -51.91
C TYR A 10 3.82 3.88 -51.24
N LEU A 11 2.87 4.42 -52.03
CA LEU A 11 1.54 4.80 -51.55
C LEU A 11 0.73 3.58 -51.09
N LEU A 12 0.80 2.45 -51.82
CA LEU A 12 0.17 1.21 -51.40
C LEU A 12 0.81 0.67 -50.11
N LEU A 13 2.13 0.72 -49.96
CA LEU A 13 2.83 0.32 -48.73
C LEU A 13 2.48 1.22 -47.53
N THR A 14 2.36 2.54 -47.73
CA THR A 14 1.96 3.46 -46.65
C THR A 14 0.48 3.40 -46.31
N VAL A 15 -0.38 3.08 -47.29
CA VAL A 15 -1.81 2.86 -47.04
C VAL A 15 -2.03 1.51 -46.36
N THR A 16 -1.28 0.45 -46.70
CA THR A 16 -1.31 -0.80 -45.91
C THR A 16 -0.74 -0.60 -44.51
N TYR A 17 0.33 0.20 -44.33
CA TYR A 17 0.89 0.49 -43.01
C TYR A 17 -0.06 1.36 -42.16
N ALA A 18 -0.78 2.30 -42.76
CA ALA A 18 -1.81 3.08 -42.07
C ALA A 18 -3.08 2.26 -41.76
N GLN A 19 -3.47 1.35 -42.66
CA GLN A 19 -4.61 0.44 -42.43
C GLN A 19 -4.30 -0.68 -41.43
N GLU A 20 -3.04 -1.07 -41.24
CA GLU A 20 -2.60 -1.94 -40.15
C GLU A 20 -2.54 -1.22 -38.78
N GLN A 21 -2.50 0.11 -38.74
CA GLN A 21 -2.59 0.88 -37.49
C GLN A 21 -4.00 1.33 -37.12
N GLU A 22 -4.98 1.23 -38.03
CA GLU A 22 -6.38 1.56 -37.77
C GLU A 22 -7.32 0.34 -37.63
N GLN A 23 -6.79 -0.89 -37.69
CA GLN A 23 -7.54 -2.11 -37.39
C GLN A 23 -7.35 -2.56 -35.92
N SER A 24 -8.33 -2.18 -35.08
CA SER A 24 -8.71 -2.85 -33.83
C SER A 24 -7.59 -3.12 -32.81
N PHE A 25 -7.23 -2.11 -31.99
CA PHE A 25 -6.77 -2.36 -30.62
C PHE A 25 -8.00 -2.66 -29.74
N SER A 26 -8.61 -3.81 -29.97
CA SER A 26 -9.44 -4.50 -28.99
C SER A 26 -9.04 -5.96 -29.03
N ALA A 27 -8.55 -6.47 -27.90
CA ALA A 27 -8.03 -7.81 -27.62
C ALA A 27 -6.52 -8.01 -27.88
N GLY A 28 -5.68 -8.33 -26.90
CA GLY A 28 -5.97 -8.87 -25.56
C GLY A 28 -5.52 -7.95 -24.43
N SER A 29 -6.47 -7.45 -23.64
CA SER A 29 -6.24 -7.21 -22.22
C SER A 29 -5.62 -8.48 -21.62
N ASP A 30 -4.57 -8.36 -20.79
CA ASP A 30 -4.18 -9.47 -19.93
C ASP A 30 -5.44 -9.89 -19.14
N PRO A 31 -5.92 -11.15 -19.23
CA PRO A 31 -7.08 -11.61 -18.47
C PRO A 31 -6.94 -11.42 -16.95
N LYS A 32 -5.71 -11.22 -16.46
CA LYS A 32 -5.44 -10.82 -15.08
C LYS A 32 -5.80 -9.36 -14.81
N ALA A 33 -5.62 -8.45 -15.78
CA ALA A 33 -5.96 -7.03 -15.67
C ALA A 33 -7.45 -6.82 -15.37
N GLU A 34 -8.32 -7.55 -16.06
CA GLU A 34 -9.79 -7.50 -15.88
C GLU A 34 -10.25 -7.95 -14.48
N GLN A 35 -9.37 -8.61 -13.74
CA GLN A 35 -9.63 -9.04 -12.37
C GLN A 35 -9.14 -8.04 -11.33
N LYS A 36 -8.32 -7.05 -11.72
CA LYS A 36 -7.74 -6.07 -10.80
C LYS A 36 -8.73 -4.95 -10.49
N ALA A 37 -8.69 -4.50 -9.24
CA ALA A 37 -9.67 -3.56 -8.71
C ALA A 37 -9.64 -2.21 -9.44
N PHE A 38 -8.43 -1.69 -9.73
CA PHE A 38 -8.25 -0.48 -10.51
C PHE A 38 -8.96 -0.55 -11.87
N TYR A 39 -8.68 -1.58 -12.67
CA TYR A 39 -9.23 -1.69 -14.03
C TYR A 39 -10.77 -1.74 -14.03
N ARG A 40 -11.36 -2.49 -13.09
CA ARG A 40 -12.83 -2.58 -12.93
C ARG A 40 -13.43 -1.23 -12.54
N ALA A 41 -12.83 -0.55 -11.56
CA ALA A 41 -13.29 0.76 -11.12
C ALA A 41 -13.13 1.84 -12.21
N CYS A 42 -12.07 1.74 -13.02
CA CYS A 42 -11.81 2.69 -14.11
C CYS A 42 -12.78 2.52 -15.27
N THR A 43 -13.09 1.28 -15.65
CA THR A 43 -13.97 0.96 -16.80
C THR A 43 -15.46 1.06 -16.46
N SER A 44 -15.83 1.04 -15.17
CA SER A 44 -17.21 1.15 -14.69
C SER A 44 -17.36 2.17 -13.54
N PRO A 45 -17.05 3.46 -13.76
CA PRO A 45 -17.03 4.46 -12.69
C PRO A 45 -18.40 4.71 -12.06
N ASP A 46 -19.49 4.41 -12.76
CA ASP A 46 -20.86 4.55 -12.23
C ASP A 46 -21.28 3.39 -11.31
N GLN A 47 -20.49 2.31 -11.26
CA GLN A 47 -20.76 1.13 -10.43
C GLN A 47 -19.96 1.13 -9.11
N VAL A 48 -19.19 2.19 -8.85
CA VAL A 48 -18.39 2.32 -7.64
C VAL A 48 -18.84 3.51 -6.79
N SER A 49 -18.48 3.51 -5.51
CA SER A 49 -18.81 4.59 -4.59
C SER A 49 -18.14 5.91 -4.97
N ALA A 50 -18.54 7.01 -4.33
CA ALA A 50 -17.91 8.31 -4.54
C ALA A 50 -16.45 8.29 -4.06
N GLU A 51 -16.18 7.56 -2.98
CA GLU A 51 -14.86 7.41 -2.36
C GLU A 51 -13.91 6.62 -3.25
N VAL A 52 -14.37 5.51 -3.85
CA VAL A 52 -13.57 4.76 -4.84
C VAL A 52 -13.28 5.64 -6.04
N ARG A 53 -14.30 6.31 -6.59
CA ARG A 53 -14.14 7.21 -7.74
C ARG A 53 -13.17 8.35 -7.44
N TYR A 54 -13.17 8.88 -6.22
CA TYR A 54 -12.23 9.90 -5.78
C TYR A 54 -10.78 9.37 -5.85
N THR A 55 -10.51 8.21 -5.24
CA THR A 55 -9.19 7.57 -5.29
C THR A 55 -8.76 7.27 -6.73
N MET A 56 -9.68 6.77 -7.55
CA MET A 56 -9.44 6.52 -8.98
C MET A 56 -9.06 7.80 -9.73
N ASN A 57 -9.75 8.92 -9.48
CA ASN A 57 -9.42 10.20 -10.12
C ASN A 57 -8.01 10.67 -9.75
N LEU A 58 -7.59 10.46 -8.50
CA LEU A 58 -6.22 10.77 -8.10
C LEU A 58 -5.18 9.90 -8.83
N MET A 59 -5.45 8.59 -8.93
CA MET A 59 -4.58 7.65 -9.65
C MET A 59 -4.43 8.03 -11.13
N LYS A 60 -5.53 8.36 -11.80
CA LYS A 60 -5.53 8.78 -13.21
C LYS A 60 -4.74 10.07 -13.42
N ASN A 61 -4.91 11.03 -12.51
CA ASN A 61 -4.19 12.31 -12.57
C ASN A 61 -2.68 12.15 -12.34
N TYR A 62 -2.23 11.07 -11.70
CA TYR A 62 -0.82 10.84 -11.46
C TYR A 62 -0.06 10.44 -12.74
N PHE A 63 -0.67 9.65 -13.63
CA PHE A 63 -0.05 9.24 -14.89
C PHE A 63 -0.43 10.10 -16.10
N ASP A 64 -1.36 11.06 -15.93
CA ASP A 64 -1.87 11.94 -16.98
C ASP A 64 -2.39 11.15 -18.21
N THR A 65 -3.08 10.03 -17.97
CA THR A 65 -3.69 9.24 -19.04
C THR A 65 -5.21 9.11 -18.89
N ILE A 66 -5.86 8.81 -20.02
CA ILE A 66 -7.32 8.60 -20.12
C ILE A 66 -7.64 7.11 -20.29
N ASP A 67 -6.62 6.25 -20.45
CA ASP A 67 -6.78 4.85 -20.81
C ASP A 67 -6.57 3.92 -19.61
N CYS A 68 -7.66 3.31 -19.17
CA CYS A 68 -7.69 2.40 -18.03
C CYS A 68 -6.74 1.20 -18.13
N TYR A 69 -6.45 0.73 -19.35
CA TYR A 69 -5.50 -0.36 -19.55
C TYR A 69 -4.06 0.13 -19.34
N TRP A 70 -3.68 1.25 -19.97
CA TRP A 70 -2.34 1.82 -19.81
C TRP A 70 -2.06 2.31 -18.38
N ASP A 71 -3.04 2.95 -17.74
CA ASP A 71 -2.93 3.34 -16.33
C ASP A 71 -2.68 2.13 -15.43
N TRP A 72 -3.43 1.03 -15.67
CA TRP A 72 -3.25 -0.20 -14.91
C TRP A 72 -1.87 -0.82 -15.15
N GLU A 73 -1.44 -0.95 -16.41
CA GLU A 73 -0.13 -1.50 -16.77
C GLU A 73 0.99 -0.70 -16.11
N ASN A 74 0.93 0.63 -16.14
CA ASN A 74 1.92 1.48 -15.49
C ASN A 74 1.91 1.27 -13.97
N LEU A 75 0.75 1.40 -13.32
CA LEU A 75 0.59 1.15 -11.87
C LEU A 75 1.08 -0.22 -11.44
N TYR A 76 0.80 -1.25 -12.24
CA TYR A 76 1.15 -2.63 -11.91
C TYR A 76 2.67 -2.85 -11.92
N HIS A 77 3.42 -2.11 -12.72
CA HIS A 77 4.88 -2.23 -12.76
C HIS A 77 5.60 -1.31 -11.78
N GLU A 78 4.89 -0.39 -11.13
CA GLU A 78 5.48 0.48 -10.11
C GLU A 78 5.98 -0.32 -8.91
N LYS A 79 7.12 0.16 -8.38
CA LYS A 79 7.72 -0.37 -7.15
C LYS A 79 7.40 0.50 -5.95
N GLU A 80 7.14 1.78 -6.17
CA GLU A 80 6.92 2.76 -5.12
C GLU A 80 5.80 3.72 -5.50
N LEU A 81 4.82 3.90 -4.61
CA LEU A 81 3.78 4.91 -4.75
C LEU A 81 3.79 5.82 -3.51
N GLY A 82 4.21 7.08 -3.71
CA GLY A 82 4.26 8.11 -2.66
C GLY A 82 3.38 9.34 -2.92
N TRP A 83 2.63 9.39 -4.02
CA TRP A 83 1.81 10.56 -4.37
C TRP A 83 0.50 10.64 -3.58
N ALA A 84 0.10 9.55 -2.92
CA ALA A 84 -1.20 9.38 -2.27
C ALA A 84 -1.25 9.93 -0.84
N ASP A 85 -0.18 10.58 -0.39
CA ASP A 85 -0.10 11.27 0.89
C ASP A 85 -0.90 12.58 0.88
N ASP A 86 -1.56 12.89 2.01
CA ASP A 86 -2.32 14.13 2.21
C ASP A 86 -3.40 14.36 1.13
N LYS A 87 -4.14 13.30 0.80
CA LYS A 87 -5.15 13.30 -0.27
C LYS A 87 -6.58 13.15 0.23
N ASN A 88 -6.84 13.12 1.54
CA ASN A 88 -8.17 12.85 2.08
C ASN A 88 -8.79 11.52 1.57
N ILE A 89 -7.95 10.54 1.19
CA ILE A 89 -8.39 9.24 0.71
C ILE A 89 -9.11 8.50 1.84
N VAL A 90 -10.27 7.91 1.52
CA VAL A 90 -11.05 7.06 2.44
C VAL A 90 -10.96 5.60 1.99
N ASP A 91 -11.18 5.35 0.70
CA ASP A 91 -11.26 4.01 0.13
C ASP A 91 -10.04 3.71 -0.76
N ILE A 92 -9.25 2.72 -0.35
CA ILE A 92 -8.05 2.27 -1.07
C ILE A 92 -8.27 0.96 -1.83
N SER A 93 -9.51 0.53 -2.04
CA SER A 93 -9.80 -0.65 -2.87
C SER A 93 -9.18 -0.61 -4.27
N PRO A 94 -8.99 0.56 -4.94
CA PRO A 94 -8.23 0.61 -6.18
C PRO A 94 -6.78 0.13 -6.11
N PHE A 95 -6.14 0.17 -4.94
CA PHE A 95 -4.77 -0.34 -4.75
C PHE A 95 -4.70 -1.88 -4.71
N ALA A 96 -5.84 -2.57 -4.59
CA ALA A 96 -5.86 -4.02 -4.51
C ALA A 96 -5.29 -4.66 -5.78
N GLY A 97 -4.30 -5.53 -5.59
CA GLY A 97 -3.71 -6.31 -6.66
C GLY A 97 -2.54 -5.63 -7.39
N LEU A 98 -2.01 -4.52 -6.88
CA LEU A 98 -0.74 -3.91 -7.30
C LEU A 98 0.45 -4.70 -6.76
N ASP A 99 0.51 -5.98 -7.11
CA ASP A 99 1.30 -7.00 -6.42
C ASP A 99 2.82 -6.75 -6.47
N ASN A 100 3.31 -5.89 -7.37
CA ASN A 100 4.74 -5.60 -7.51
C ASN A 100 5.26 -4.51 -6.58
N LEU A 101 4.37 -3.80 -5.86
CA LEU A 101 4.75 -2.72 -4.96
C LEU A 101 5.64 -3.21 -3.83
N GLU A 102 6.72 -2.46 -3.62
CA GLU A 102 7.68 -2.65 -2.52
C GLU A 102 7.55 -1.52 -1.49
N SER A 103 7.14 -0.32 -1.92
CA SER A 103 6.94 0.84 -1.05
C SER A 103 5.61 1.52 -1.32
N LEU A 104 4.83 1.79 -0.26
CA LEU A 104 3.54 2.47 -0.35
C LEU A 104 3.37 3.50 0.76
N TYR A 105 3.16 4.76 0.38
CA TYR A 105 2.91 5.87 1.30
C TYR A 105 1.47 6.39 1.15
N LEU A 106 0.77 6.39 2.29
CA LEU A 106 -0.63 6.76 2.43
C LEU A 106 -0.84 7.59 3.72
N TYR A 107 0.16 8.35 4.16
CA TYR A 107 0.04 9.11 5.41
C TYR A 107 -0.89 10.31 5.27
N ASN A 108 -1.48 10.73 6.38
CA ASN A 108 -2.42 11.86 6.47
C ASN A 108 -3.65 11.69 5.55
N ASN A 109 -4.37 10.58 5.72
CA ASN A 109 -5.61 10.29 5.00
C ASN A 109 -6.72 9.91 6.00
N ASN A 110 -7.87 9.48 5.49
CA ASN A 110 -9.04 9.08 6.27
C ASN A 110 -9.30 7.56 6.17
N ILE A 111 -8.25 6.77 5.93
CA ILE A 111 -8.35 5.32 5.67
C ILE A 111 -8.68 4.60 6.97
N ASN A 112 -9.71 3.75 6.96
CA ASN A 112 -10.05 2.87 8.09
C ASN A 112 -9.97 1.38 7.73
N ASP A 113 -10.18 1.03 6.46
CA ASP A 113 -10.12 -0.32 5.93
C ASP A 113 -8.87 -0.51 5.07
N ILE A 114 -7.99 -1.39 5.53
CA ILE A 114 -6.75 -1.76 4.84
C ILE A 114 -6.79 -3.17 4.26
N THR A 115 -7.97 -3.79 4.18
CA THR A 115 -8.19 -5.08 3.50
C THR A 115 -7.59 -5.13 2.08
N PRO A 116 -7.67 -4.07 1.26
CA PRO A 116 -7.03 -4.04 -0.06
C PRO A 116 -5.52 -4.32 -0.08
N LEU A 117 -4.82 -4.13 1.05
CA LEU A 117 -3.37 -4.31 1.15
C LEU A 117 -2.95 -5.77 1.39
N ALA A 118 -3.88 -6.67 1.74
CA ALA A 118 -3.55 -8.03 2.19
C ALA A 118 -2.77 -8.87 1.16
N GLY A 119 -2.96 -8.59 -0.14
CA GLY A 119 -2.29 -9.29 -1.23
C GLY A 119 -0.93 -8.71 -1.64
N LEU A 120 -0.53 -7.55 -1.10
CA LEU A 120 0.68 -6.83 -1.53
C LEU A 120 1.94 -7.40 -0.86
N ILE A 121 2.15 -8.72 -1.02
CA ILE A 121 3.16 -9.52 -0.29
C ILE A 121 4.61 -9.10 -0.51
N ASN A 122 4.87 -8.26 -1.52
CA ASN A 122 6.19 -7.74 -1.85
C ASN A 122 6.54 -6.45 -1.09
N LEU A 123 5.60 -5.88 -0.32
CA LEU A 123 5.84 -4.66 0.46
C LEU A 123 6.97 -4.85 1.47
N LYS A 124 7.91 -3.91 1.44
CA LYS A 124 9.03 -3.71 2.37
C LYS A 124 8.83 -2.45 3.21
N GLU A 125 8.20 -1.43 2.66
CA GLU A 125 7.92 -0.16 3.34
C GLU A 125 6.45 0.24 3.22
N LEU A 126 5.79 0.46 4.35
CA LEU A 126 4.40 0.88 4.40
C LEU A 126 4.21 2.03 5.40
N LYS A 127 3.73 3.17 4.90
CA LYS A 127 3.43 4.36 5.71
C LYS A 127 1.93 4.65 5.73
N LEU A 128 1.32 4.49 6.90
CA LEU A 128 -0.11 4.66 7.16
C LEU A 128 -0.36 5.58 8.37
N ARG A 129 0.63 6.38 8.76
CA ARG A 129 0.51 7.36 9.85
C ARG A 129 -0.66 8.34 9.60
N GLN A 130 -1.32 8.78 10.68
CA GLN A 130 -2.42 9.74 10.63
C GLN A 130 -3.54 9.26 9.70
N ASN A 131 -4.16 8.16 10.09
CA ASN A 131 -5.34 7.57 9.46
C ASN A 131 -6.36 7.19 10.54
N GLN A 132 -7.34 6.36 10.21
CA GLN A 132 -8.43 5.93 11.09
C GLN A 132 -8.45 4.41 11.28
N ILE A 133 -7.28 3.75 11.17
CA ILE A 133 -7.15 2.29 11.12
C ILE A 133 -7.36 1.68 12.50
N ILE A 134 -8.14 0.60 12.55
CA ILE A 134 -8.39 -0.18 13.78
C ILE A 134 -7.87 -1.62 13.62
N ASN A 135 -8.10 -2.22 12.44
CA ASN A 135 -7.85 -3.64 12.20
C ASN A 135 -6.55 -3.85 11.39
N LEU A 136 -5.60 -4.57 11.98
CA LEU A 136 -4.32 -4.90 11.34
C LEU A 136 -4.26 -6.31 10.73
N GLN A 137 -5.34 -7.10 10.77
CA GLN A 137 -5.36 -8.45 10.19
C GLN A 137 -4.87 -8.51 8.73
N PRO A 138 -5.20 -7.54 7.84
CA PRO A 138 -4.69 -7.52 6.47
C PRO A 138 -3.16 -7.49 6.36
N LEU A 139 -2.44 -7.02 7.39
CA LEU A 139 -0.97 -6.94 7.36
C LEU A 139 -0.28 -8.23 7.81
N SER A 140 -1.03 -9.23 8.32
CA SER A 140 -0.46 -10.38 9.04
C SER A 140 0.49 -11.27 8.22
N GLU A 141 0.34 -11.29 6.90
CA GLU A 141 1.16 -12.09 5.98
C GLU A 141 2.16 -11.27 5.15
N LEU A 142 2.29 -9.96 5.40
CA LEU A 142 3.25 -9.08 4.70
C LEU A 142 4.67 -9.23 5.28
N ILE A 143 5.17 -10.47 5.32
CA ILE A 143 6.38 -10.87 6.04
C ILE A 143 7.68 -10.22 5.56
N HIS A 144 7.66 -9.57 4.39
CA HIS A 144 8.80 -8.83 3.86
C HIS A 144 8.89 -7.39 4.36
N LEU A 145 7.92 -6.91 5.15
CA LEU A 145 7.96 -5.57 5.72
C LEU A 145 9.18 -5.38 6.61
N GLU A 146 9.95 -4.33 6.31
CA GLU A 146 11.10 -3.84 7.07
C GLU A 146 10.80 -2.52 7.79
N TYR A 147 9.92 -1.70 7.20
CA TYR A 147 9.48 -0.42 7.76
C TYR A 147 7.95 -0.33 7.78
N LEU A 148 7.39 -0.08 8.95
CA LEU A 148 5.95 0.09 9.14
C LEU A 148 5.65 1.29 10.05
N SER A 149 4.97 2.29 9.50
CA SER A 149 4.50 3.45 10.25
C SER A 149 2.98 3.45 10.37
N LEU A 150 2.48 3.29 11.59
CA LEU A 150 1.06 3.19 11.94
C LEU A 150 0.68 4.18 13.06
N SER A 151 1.52 5.17 13.34
CA SER A 151 1.24 6.13 14.41
C SER A 151 0.03 7.01 14.12
N SER A 152 -0.58 7.57 15.18
CA SER A 152 -1.80 8.39 15.08
C SER A 152 -2.92 7.66 14.33
N ASN A 153 -3.31 6.49 14.84
CA ASN A 153 -4.41 5.67 14.35
C ASN A 153 -5.33 5.28 15.53
N LYS A 154 -6.21 4.29 15.31
CA LYS A 154 -7.16 3.80 16.31
C LYS A 154 -6.91 2.33 16.70
N ILE A 155 -5.64 1.92 16.68
CA ILE A 155 -5.25 0.51 16.82
C ILE A 155 -5.32 0.09 18.29
N THR A 156 -5.91 -1.07 18.53
CA THR A 156 -6.00 -1.69 19.86
C THR A 156 -5.31 -3.05 19.92
N ASP A 157 -5.39 -3.85 18.85
CA ASP A 157 -4.77 -5.16 18.73
C ASP A 157 -3.64 -5.14 17.68
N ILE A 158 -2.43 -5.47 18.13
CA ILE A 158 -1.23 -5.62 17.31
C ILE A 158 -0.77 -7.08 17.17
N SER A 159 -1.58 -8.04 17.61
CA SER A 159 -1.33 -9.48 17.41
C SER A 159 -1.06 -9.90 15.95
N PRO A 160 -1.60 -9.22 14.90
CA PRO A 160 -1.26 -9.51 13.51
C PRO A 160 0.22 -9.29 13.17
N LEU A 161 0.90 -8.39 13.88
CA LEU A 161 2.29 -8.03 13.58
C LEU A 161 3.30 -9.10 14.02
N ARG A 162 2.89 -10.11 14.81
CA ARG A 162 3.81 -11.09 15.43
C ARG A 162 4.70 -11.85 14.43
N LYS A 163 4.25 -11.99 13.18
CA LYS A 163 4.94 -12.73 12.11
C LYS A 163 5.91 -11.88 11.29
N LEU A 164 5.88 -10.55 11.44
CA LEU A 164 6.66 -9.62 10.61
C LEU A 164 8.12 -9.53 11.08
N LYS A 165 8.84 -10.65 11.03
CA LYS A 165 10.17 -10.83 11.63
C LYS A 165 11.28 -9.97 11.03
N ASN A 166 11.04 -9.41 9.84
CA ASN A 166 11.98 -8.55 9.14
C ASN A 166 11.82 -7.06 9.51
N LEU A 167 10.85 -6.70 10.37
CA LEU A 167 10.68 -5.32 10.80
C LEU A 167 11.91 -4.82 11.54
N LYS A 168 12.47 -3.72 11.01
CA LYS A 168 13.55 -2.93 11.61
C LYS A 168 13.02 -1.64 12.22
N THR A 169 12.01 -1.04 11.59
CA THR A 169 11.38 0.19 12.08
C THR A 169 9.89 0.01 12.23
N LEU A 170 9.38 0.29 13.44
CA LEU A 170 7.96 0.20 13.77
C LEU A 170 7.50 1.40 14.59
N TYR A 171 6.61 2.22 14.02
CA TYR A 171 6.03 3.36 14.72
C TYR A 171 4.56 3.10 15.05
N LEU A 172 4.25 3.06 16.34
CA LEU A 172 2.93 2.73 16.88
C LEU A 172 2.43 3.77 17.91
N HIS A 173 3.17 4.86 18.14
CA HIS A 173 2.76 5.92 19.06
C HIS A 173 1.40 6.53 18.69
N ASP A 174 0.72 7.14 19.67
CA ASP A 174 -0.60 7.76 19.48
C ASP A 174 -1.63 6.77 18.91
N ASN A 175 -1.89 5.71 19.68
CA ASN A 175 -2.87 4.65 19.39
C ASN A 175 -3.57 4.25 20.71
N GLN A 176 -4.30 3.14 20.74
CA GLN A 176 -4.98 2.63 21.95
C GLN A 176 -4.52 1.21 22.32
N ILE A 177 -3.23 0.94 22.10
CA ILE A 177 -2.61 -0.37 22.35
C ILE A 177 -2.41 -0.56 23.85
N LYS A 178 -2.87 -1.71 24.36
CA LYS A 178 -2.69 -2.11 25.76
C LYS A 178 -1.67 -3.23 25.93
N ASP A 179 -1.54 -4.08 24.92
CA ASP A 179 -0.68 -5.27 24.96
C ASP A 179 0.39 -5.20 23.88
N VAL A 180 1.65 -5.13 24.31
CA VAL A 180 2.83 -5.12 23.42
C VAL A 180 3.60 -6.44 23.42
N THR A 181 3.08 -7.49 24.08
CA THR A 181 3.66 -8.84 24.03
C THR A 181 3.77 -9.43 22.62
N PRO A 182 2.90 -9.11 21.63
CA PRO A 182 3.09 -9.59 20.26
C PRO A 182 4.42 -9.19 19.61
N LEU A 183 5.04 -8.11 20.08
CA LEU A 183 6.31 -7.59 19.56
C LEU A 183 7.54 -8.34 20.08
N ARG A 184 7.41 -9.18 21.11
CA ARG A 184 8.53 -9.91 21.75
C ARG A 184 9.39 -10.72 20.78
N GLY A 185 8.81 -11.17 19.67
CA GLY A 185 9.51 -11.96 18.67
C GLY A 185 10.14 -11.17 17.53
N LEU A 186 10.10 -9.83 17.52
CA LEU A 186 10.60 -8.99 16.42
C LEU A 186 12.07 -8.60 16.64
N LYS A 187 12.96 -9.59 16.55
CA LYS A 187 14.37 -9.48 16.95
C LYS A 187 15.22 -8.51 16.12
N GLN A 188 14.73 -8.09 14.95
CA GLN A 188 15.42 -7.18 14.05
C GLN A 188 15.04 -5.72 14.26
N LEU A 189 14.17 -5.40 15.24
CA LEU A 189 13.85 -4.01 15.53
C LEU A 189 15.12 -3.23 15.90
N GLU A 190 15.19 -2.03 15.34
CA GLU A 190 16.24 -1.03 15.58
C GLU A 190 15.58 0.30 16.02
N ASN A 191 14.34 0.55 15.58
CA ASN A 191 13.57 1.73 15.93
C ASN A 191 12.14 1.34 16.30
N LEU A 192 11.71 1.71 17.52
CA LEU A 192 10.37 1.46 18.03
C LEU A 192 9.84 2.70 18.76
N THR A 193 8.62 3.12 18.45
CA THR A 193 7.91 4.15 19.24
C THR A 193 6.55 3.66 19.68
N LEU A 194 6.29 3.79 20.99
CA LEU A 194 5.10 3.27 21.67
C LEU A 194 4.42 4.30 22.59
N TRP A 195 5.00 5.49 22.75
CA TRP A 195 4.43 6.57 23.59
C TRP A 195 3.01 6.95 23.15
N ASP A 196 2.24 7.58 24.03
CA ASP A 196 0.81 7.87 23.81
C ASP A 196 -0.01 6.63 23.44
N ASN A 197 0.25 5.51 24.13
CA ASN A 197 -0.62 4.35 24.19
C ASN A 197 -0.93 4.00 25.65
N PRO A 198 -2.14 3.50 25.96
CA PRO A 198 -2.51 3.06 27.30
C PRO A 198 -1.93 1.66 27.61
N ILE A 199 -0.62 1.48 27.50
CA ILE A 199 0.06 0.18 27.64
C ILE A 199 -0.03 -0.31 29.08
N ASP A 200 -0.58 -1.51 29.25
CA ASP A 200 -0.64 -2.17 30.53
C ASP A 200 0.75 -2.71 30.91
N LYS A 201 1.23 -2.34 32.10
CA LYS A 201 2.55 -2.74 32.62
C LYS A 201 2.73 -4.25 32.69
N THR A 202 1.66 -5.02 32.92
CA THR A 202 1.75 -6.49 32.92
C THR A 202 1.98 -7.05 31.52
N HIS A 203 1.61 -6.31 30.48
CA HIS A 203 1.77 -6.66 29.07
C HIS A 203 3.00 -6.01 28.41
N CYS A 204 3.95 -5.53 29.22
CA CYS A 204 5.23 -5.00 28.75
C CYS A 204 6.37 -6.00 28.99
N PRO A 205 6.84 -6.77 27.99
CA PRO A 205 7.82 -7.83 28.22
C PRO A 205 9.23 -7.26 28.46
N ILE A 206 9.99 -7.93 29.34
CA ILE A 206 11.42 -7.65 29.59
C ILE A 206 12.23 -8.95 29.54
N GLY A 207 13.54 -8.85 29.26
CA GLY A 207 14.49 -9.96 29.30
C GLY A 207 15.34 -10.09 28.03
N SER A 208 16.35 -10.94 28.08
CA SER A 208 17.30 -11.15 26.96
C SER A 208 16.64 -11.64 25.67
N GLU A 209 15.44 -12.22 25.78
CA GLU A 209 14.64 -12.67 24.64
C GLU A 209 13.70 -11.59 24.08
N VAL A 210 13.78 -10.35 24.54
CA VAL A 210 12.99 -9.22 24.05
C VAL A 210 13.87 -8.34 23.16
N PRO A 211 13.38 -7.77 22.04
CA PRO A 211 14.13 -6.79 21.25
C PRO A 211 14.58 -5.63 22.15
N LYS A 212 15.78 -5.10 21.94
CA LYS A 212 16.41 -4.15 22.88
C LYS A 212 15.57 -2.89 23.05
N GLU A 213 14.96 -2.43 21.99
CA GLU A 213 14.12 -1.24 21.90
C GLU A 213 12.84 -1.43 22.74
N LEU A 214 12.24 -2.62 22.67
CA LEU A 214 11.07 -2.97 23.48
C LEU A 214 11.44 -3.21 24.96
N ASP A 215 12.57 -3.86 25.23
CA ASP A 215 13.05 -4.08 26.60
C ASP A 215 13.38 -2.74 27.29
N SER A 216 14.06 -1.81 26.61
CA SER A 216 14.36 -0.46 27.14
C SER A 216 13.08 0.29 27.44
N PHE A 217 12.17 0.38 26.47
CA PHE A 217 10.87 1.02 26.66
C PHE A 217 10.11 0.42 27.85
N CYS A 218 10.04 -0.90 27.95
CA CYS A 218 9.29 -1.56 29.02
C CYS A 218 9.92 -1.41 30.41
N ARG A 219 11.24 -1.26 30.52
CA ARG A 219 11.89 -0.94 31.80
C ARG A 219 11.53 0.47 32.25
N GLU A 220 11.72 1.44 31.36
CA GLU A 220 11.41 2.86 31.59
C GLU A 220 9.93 3.04 31.96
N TRP A 221 9.02 2.50 31.15
CA TRP A 221 7.57 2.59 31.38
C TRP A 221 7.13 2.03 32.74
N ARG A 222 7.80 0.98 33.22
CA ARG A 222 7.48 0.38 34.52
C ARG A 222 7.95 1.25 35.69
N GLU A 223 9.08 1.92 35.54
CA GLU A 223 9.69 2.78 36.56
C GLU A 223 8.93 4.12 36.73
N GLU A 224 8.30 4.64 35.68
CA GLU A 224 7.62 5.95 35.70
C GLU A 224 6.46 6.09 36.72
N ASP A 225 5.79 5.00 37.16
CA ASP A 225 4.74 5.11 38.23
C ASP A 225 5.33 5.07 39.66
N GLN A 226 6.65 4.98 39.81
CA GLN A 226 7.27 5.02 41.15
C GLN A 226 7.53 6.45 41.65
N ASN A 227 7.22 7.48 40.85
CA ASN A 227 7.34 8.87 41.27
C ASN A 227 5.93 9.43 41.56
N PRO A 228 5.58 9.65 42.85
CA PRO A 228 4.24 10.08 43.28
C PRO A 228 3.87 11.50 42.85
#